data_AF-A0A7Y2JI65-F1
#
_entry.id   AF-A0A7Y2JI65-F1
#
_cell.length_a   1.000
_cell.length_b   1.000
_cell.length_c   1.000
_cell.angle_alpha   90.00
_cell.angle_beta   90.00
_cell.angle_gamma   90.00
#
_symmetry.space_group_name_H-M   'P 1'
#
loop_
_entity.id
_entity.type
_entity.pdbx_description
1 polymer ?
#
loop_
_entity_poly.entity_id
_entity_poly.type
_entity_poly.pdbx_seq_one_letter_code
_entity_poly.pdbx_strand_id
1 'polypeptide(L)'
;MNVLLKSATVVDSKSEFHNKTVDILIEKGVISKISKRISNPKNYKELKLDNLHVSVGWFDSSVSFGEPGYEERETIANGLKTAALSGFTAVALNPNTYPVIDSNADISFLLAKSAKHSVDVCPVGALTKHSDGASLAELYDMHQAGAVAFMDYQKPVSNPNLLKIALQYSCSFDGLICSFPQESSISGNGVMNEHITSTKLGLKGNPAMAEELQVARDLF
;
A
#
# COMPACT_ATOMS: atom_id res chain seq x y z
N MET A 1 -19.00 -8.00 14.19
CA MET A 1 -18.66 -8.57 15.51
C MET A 1 -19.05 -7.60 16.61
N ASN A 2 -19.40 -8.08 17.82
CA ASN A 2 -19.56 -7.25 19.02
C ASN A 2 -18.47 -7.63 20.04
N VAL A 3 -17.70 -6.67 20.54
CA VAL A 3 -16.61 -6.90 21.52
C VAL A 3 -16.43 -5.67 22.40
N LEU A 4 -16.07 -5.87 23.67
CA LEU A 4 -15.72 -4.82 24.60
C LEU A 4 -14.23 -4.95 24.96
N LEU A 5 -13.41 -3.99 24.56
CA LEU A 5 -12.03 -3.88 24.97
C LEU A 5 -11.98 -3.19 26.33
N LYS A 6 -11.34 -3.81 27.32
CA LYS A 6 -11.25 -3.30 28.69
C LYS A 6 -9.86 -2.75 28.97
N SER A 7 -9.79 -1.59 29.61
CA SER A 7 -8.52 -0.99 30.07
C SER A 7 -7.46 -0.86 28.98
N ALA A 8 -7.86 -0.43 27.78
CA ALA A 8 -6.97 -0.22 26.65
C ALA A 8 -6.39 1.21 26.67
N THR A 9 -5.09 1.35 26.47
CA THR A 9 -4.42 2.64 26.28
C THR A 9 -4.50 3.04 24.81
N VAL A 10 -5.11 4.20 24.53
CA VAL A 10 -5.31 4.68 23.15
C VAL A 10 -4.07 5.44 22.66
N VAL A 11 -3.53 5.01 21.52
CA VAL A 11 -2.39 5.62 20.82
C VAL A 11 -2.88 6.19 19.49
N ASP A 12 -3.56 7.33 19.58
CA ASP A 12 -3.95 8.13 18.41
C ASP A 12 -3.89 9.62 18.77
N SER A 13 -2.95 10.37 18.18
CA SER A 13 -2.74 11.79 18.49
C SER A 13 -3.90 12.69 18.05
N LYS A 14 -4.79 12.21 17.18
CA LYS A 14 -5.99 12.93 16.73
C LYS A 14 -7.19 12.67 17.62
N SER A 15 -7.12 11.67 18.52
CA SER A 15 -8.20 11.31 19.43
C SER A 15 -8.15 12.11 20.72
N GLU A 16 -9.32 12.51 21.24
CA GLU A 16 -9.43 13.08 22.60
C GLU A 16 -9.00 12.10 23.72
N PHE A 17 -8.88 10.81 23.37
CA PHE A 17 -8.48 9.75 24.28
C PHE A 17 -6.98 9.41 24.22
N HIS A 18 -6.19 10.15 23.44
CA HIS A 18 -4.74 9.90 23.31
C HIS A 18 -4.04 9.78 24.68
N ASN A 19 -3.27 8.70 24.86
CA ASN A 19 -2.55 8.31 26.08
C ASN A 19 -3.45 8.11 27.32
N LYS A 20 -4.77 7.97 27.15
CA LYS A 20 -5.70 7.62 28.21
C LYS A 20 -6.04 6.14 28.15
N THR A 21 -6.17 5.53 29.33
CA THR A 21 -6.70 4.18 29.48
C THR A 21 -8.22 4.21 29.60
N VAL A 22 -8.90 3.57 28.65
CA VAL A 22 -10.36 3.58 28.49
C VAL A 22 -10.89 2.20 28.12
N ASP A 23 -12.20 2.03 28.20
CA ASP A 23 -12.90 0.92 27.59
C ASP A 23 -13.42 1.34 26.20
N ILE A 24 -13.37 0.42 25.23
CA ILE A 24 -13.82 0.63 23.85
C ILE A 24 -14.85 -0.43 23.51
N LEU A 25 -16.08 0.00 23.25
CA LEU A 25 -17.17 -0.86 22.81
C LEU A 25 -17.27 -0.85 21.29
N ILE A 26 -17.23 -2.04 20.70
CA ILE A 26 -17.41 -2.26 19.27
C ILE A 26 -18.70 -3.05 19.09
N GLU A 27 -19.65 -2.48 18.33
CA GLU A 27 -20.92 -3.11 17.99
C GLU A 27 -21.05 -3.18 16.46
N LYS A 28 -21.37 -4.37 15.95
CA LYS A 28 -21.51 -4.64 14.50
C LYS A 28 -20.30 -4.20 13.67
N GLY A 29 -19.09 -4.29 14.24
CA GLY A 29 -17.84 -3.89 13.57
C GLY A 29 -17.55 -2.39 13.60
N VAL A 30 -18.40 -1.59 14.26
CA VAL A 30 -18.21 -0.13 14.40
C VAL A 30 -17.94 0.20 15.85
N ILE A 31 -17.03 1.14 16.11
CA ILE A 31 -16.80 1.67 17.46
C ILE A 31 -18.06 2.46 17.87
N SER A 32 -18.82 1.95 18.84
CA SER A 32 -20.06 2.58 19.27
C SER A 32 -19.89 3.49 20.49
N LYS A 33 -18.88 3.22 21.32
CA LYS A 33 -18.60 4.04 22.51
C LYS A 33 -17.16 3.88 22.99
N ILE A 34 -16.56 5.01 23.38
CA ILE A 34 -15.29 5.06 24.11
C ILE A 34 -15.54 5.80 25.42
N SER A 35 -15.13 5.25 26.56
CA SER A 35 -15.27 5.90 27.88
C SER A 35 -14.35 5.27 28.91
N LYS A 36 -14.02 6.00 29.99
CA LYS A 36 -13.18 5.49 31.09
C LYS A 36 -13.67 4.16 31.66
N ARG A 37 -14.99 3.94 31.69
CA ARG A 37 -15.59 2.68 32.12
C ARG A 37 -16.90 2.43 31.38
N ILE A 38 -17.04 1.26 30.78
CA ILE A 38 -18.26 0.81 30.10
C ILE A 38 -18.80 -0.42 30.82
N SER A 39 -20.10 -0.40 31.15
CA SER A 39 -20.83 -1.56 31.64
C SER A 39 -21.17 -2.50 30.48
N ASN A 40 -21.19 -3.81 30.73
CA ASN A 40 -21.44 -4.83 29.71
C ASN A 40 -22.74 -5.61 29.95
N PRO A 41 -23.92 -4.94 29.97
CA PRO A 41 -25.18 -5.60 30.30
C PRO A 41 -25.61 -6.65 29.26
N LYS A 42 -25.14 -6.50 28.01
CA LYS A 42 -25.42 -7.44 26.91
C LYS A 42 -24.47 -8.63 26.88
N ASN A 43 -23.56 -8.73 27.85
CA ASN A 43 -22.56 -9.79 27.98
C ASN A 43 -21.77 -10.03 26.68
N TYR A 44 -21.34 -8.95 26.02
CA TYR A 44 -20.46 -9.04 24.87
C TYR A 44 -19.11 -9.63 25.26
N LYS A 45 -18.42 -10.25 24.30
CA LYS A 45 -17.08 -10.78 24.51
C LYS A 45 -16.18 -9.67 25.05
N GLU A 46 -15.60 -9.87 26.22
CA GLU A 46 -14.62 -8.95 26.78
C GLU A 46 -13.22 -9.37 26.37
N LEU A 47 -12.42 -8.40 25.90
CA LEU A 47 -10.99 -8.56 25.73
C LEU A 47 -10.29 -7.69 26.77
N LYS A 48 -9.59 -8.34 27.69
CA LYS A 48 -8.76 -7.70 28.69
C LYS A 48 -7.39 -8.36 28.65
N LEU A 49 -6.37 -7.57 28.31
CA LEU A 49 -4.99 -8.01 28.28
C LEU A 49 -4.16 -7.00 29.07
N ASP A 50 -3.11 -7.47 29.71
CA ASP A 50 -2.15 -6.58 30.36
C ASP A 50 -1.44 -5.75 29.29
N ASN A 51 -1.24 -4.46 29.58
CA ASN A 51 -0.57 -3.52 28.68
C ASN A 51 -1.23 -3.42 27.28
N LEU A 52 -2.55 -3.59 27.19
CA LEU A 52 -3.30 -3.47 25.94
C LEU A 52 -3.21 -2.04 25.39
N HIS A 53 -2.64 -1.91 24.19
CA HIS A 53 -2.61 -0.67 23.42
C HIS A 53 -3.49 -0.79 22.18
N VAL A 54 -4.16 0.29 21.83
CA VAL A 54 -5.01 0.36 20.63
C VAL A 54 -4.64 1.62 19.86
N SER A 55 -4.35 1.47 18.57
CA SER A 55 -4.19 2.57 17.63
C SER A 55 -5.28 2.53 16.56
N VAL A 56 -5.30 3.54 15.70
CA VAL A 56 -5.93 3.40 14.39
C VAL A 56 -5.24 2.28 13.61
N GLY A 57 -6.00 1.59 12.75
CA GLY A 57 -5.44 0.59 11.86
C GLY A 57 -4.40 1.20 10.92
N TRP A 58 -3.33 0.48 10.65
CA TRP A 58 -2.25 0.98 9.80
C TRP A 58 -2.56 0.76 8.32
N PHE A 59 -1.99 1.61 7.49
CA PHE A 59 -2.01 1.49 6.04
C PHE A 59 -0.58 1.30 5.54
N ASP A 60 -0.35 0.25 4.75
CA ASP A 60 0.90 0.07 4.02
C ASP A 60 0.71 0.55 2.58
N SER A 61 1.49 1.54 2.16
CA SER A 61 1.34 2.16 0.85
C SER A 61 2.01 1.40 -0.29
N SER A 62 2.76 0.32 -0.02
CA SER A 62 3.39 -0.45 -1.09
C SER A 62 3.71 -1.89 -0.65
N VAL A 63 2.83 -2.81 -1.00
CA VAL A 63 3.02 -4.26 -0.79
C VAL A 63 2.98 -5.02 -2.10
N SER A 64 3.67 -6.15 -2.15
CA SER A 64 3.64 -7.05 -3.31
C SER A 64 3.28 -8.45 -2.85
N PHE A 65 2.13 -8.94 -3.32
CA PHE A 65 1.77 -10.35 -3.24
C PHE A 65 2.10 -10.98 -4.60
N GLY A 66 2.62 -12.20 -4.60
CA GLY A 66 3.02 -12.86 -5.84
C GLY A 66 1.84 -13.33 -6.69
N GLU A 67 0.66 -13.44 -6.10
CA GLU A 67 -0.56 -13.87 -6.79
C GLU A 67 -1.25 -12.69 -7.54
N PRO A 68 -1.56 -12.85 -8.85
CA PRO A 68 -1.42 -14.07 -9.66
C PRO A 68 -0.01 -14.31 -10.24
N GLY A 69 0.34 -15.57 -10.45
CA GLY A 69 1.47 -16.02 -11.28
C GLY A 69 2.78 -16.28 -10.55
N TYR A 70 2.96 -15.74 -9.36
CA TYR A 70 4.11 -15.99 -8.48
C TYR A 70 3.66 -16.45 -7.09
N GLU A 71 2.64 -17.30 -7.02
CA GLU A 71 2.05 -17.80 -5.77
C GLU A 71 3.07 -18.48 -4.86
N GLU A 72 4.19 -18.98 -5.41
CA GLU A 72 5.29 -19.54 -4.63
C GLU A 72 6.01 -18.52 -3.75
N ARG A 73 5.93 -17.23 -4.11
CA ARG A 73 6.53 -16.12 -3.34
C ARG A 73 5.60 -15.68 -2.22
N GLU A 74 4.34 -15.43 -2.56
CA GLU A 74 3.29 -15.05 -1.61
C GLU A 74 1.90 -15.14 -2.28
N THR A 75 0.88 -15.50 -1.50
CA THR A 75 -0.54 -15.50 -1.95
C THR A 75 -1.31 -14.34 -1.34
N ILE A 76 -2.41 -13.91 -1.98
CA ILE A 76 -3.26 -12.84 -1.43
C ILE A 76 -3.80 -13.25 -0.05
N ALA A 77 -4.19 -14.51 0.11
CA ALA A 77 -4.75 -15.00 1.37
C ALA A 77 -3.73 -14.96 2.52
N ASN A 78 -2.50 -15.42 2.28
CA ASN A 78 -1.46 -15.41 3.30
C ASN A 78 -0.90 -14.00 3.55
N GLY A 79 -0.70 -13.20 2.49
CA GLY A 79 -0.27 -11.80 2.60
C GLY A 79 -1.23 -10.95 3.44
N LEU A 80 -2.54 -11.04 3.19
CA LEU A 80 -3.54 -10.31 3.98
C LEU A 80 -3.67 -10.81 5.41
N LYS A 81 -3.50 -12.11 5.64
CA LYS A 81 -3.43 -12.65 7.01
C LYS A 81 -2.22 -12.10 7.77
N THR A 82 -1.06 -12.05 7.12
CA THR A 82 0.18 -11.50 7.70
C THR A 82 0.05 -10.02 8.00
N ALA A 83 -0.52 -9.24 7.08
CA ALA A 83 -0.82 -7.81 7.29
C ALA A 83 -1.75 -7.59 8.48
N ALA A 84 -2.84 -8.38 8.60
CA ALA A 84 -3.79 -8.30 9.69
C ALA A 84 -3.14 -8.56 11.06
N LEU A 85 -2.30 -9.59 11.14
CA LEU A 85 -1.57 -9.94 12.36
C LEU A 85 -0.50 -8.89 12.74
N SER A 86 -0.06 -8.09 11.76
CA SER A 86 0.95 -7.05 11.93
C SER A 86 0.36 -5.68 12.28
N GLY A 87 -0.98 -5.54 12.32
CA GLY A 87 -1.67 -4.30 12.69
C GLY A 87 -2.13 -3.43 11.50
N PHE A 88 -1.92 -3.88 10.27
CA PHE A 88 -2.47 -3.22 9.08
C PHE A 88 -3.94 -3.57 8.89
N THR A 89 -4.73 -2.58 8.49
CA THR A 89 -6.15 -2.74 8.13
C THR A 89 -6.39 -2.48 6.65
N ALA A 90 -5.45 -1.86 5.95
CA ALA A 90 -5.47 -1.71 4.51
C ALA A 90 -4.05 -1.74 3.93
N VAL A 91 -3.91 -2.20 2.70
CA VAL A 91 -2.62 -2.26 1.99
C VAL A 91 -2.80 -1.88 0.53
N ALA A 92 -1.86 -1.12 -0.04
CA ALA A 92 -1.81 -0.85 -1.47
C ALA A 92 -0.98 -1.90 -2.20
N LEU A 93 -1.63 -2.66 -3.10
CA LEU A 93 -1.01 -3.80 -3.77
C LEU A 93 -0.44 -3.40 -5.12
N ASN A 94 0.88 -3.52 -5.28
CA ASN A 94 1.62 -3.15 -6.49
C ASN A 94 1.27 -4.06 -7.69
N PRO A 95 1.35 -3.54 -8.93
CA PRO A 95 0.95 -4.27 -10.16
C PRO A 95 1.98 -5.29 -10.68
N ASN A 96 2.88 -5.79 -9.83
CA ASN A 96 4.07 -6.55 -10.26
C ASN A 96 3.87 -8.08 -10.34
N THR A 97 2.65 -8.51 -10.64
CA THR A 97 2.23 -9.90 -10.77
C THR A 97 2.40 -10.42 -12.20
N TYR A 98 2.01 -11.66 -12.46
CA TYR A 98 1.93 -12.24 -13.80
C TYR A 98 0.58 -12.91 -14.04
N PRO A 99 -0.32 -12.33 -14.86
CA PRO A 99 -0.14 -11.12 -15.66
C PRO A 99 0.03 -9.85 -14.80
N VAL A 100 0.60 -8.81 -15.41
CA VAL A 100 0.68 -7.46 -14.83
C VAL A 100 -0.74 -6.90 -14.67
N ILE A 101 -0.99 -6.15 -13.60
CA ILE A 101 -2.30 -5.56 -13.31
C ILE A 101 -2.47 -4.29 -14.17
N ASP A 102 -2.80 -4.43 -15.44
CA ASP A 102 -2.89 -3.33 -16.41
C ASP A 102 -4.28 -3.15 -17.04
N SER A 103 -5.29 -3.90 -16.59
CA SER A 103 -6.67 -3.84 -17.06
C SER A 103 -7.72 -3.78 -15.95
N ASN A 104 -8.94 -3.37 -16.30
CA ASN A 104 -10.11 -3.40 -15.43
C ASN A 104 -10.37 -4.79 -14.82
N ALA A 105 -10.18 -5.84 -15.62
CA ALA A 105 -10.41 -7.22 -15.20
C ALA A 105 -9.44 -7.64 -14.08
N ASP A 106 -8.19 -7.21 -14.16
CA ASP A 106 -7.17 -7.52 -13.16
C ASP A 106 -7.48 -6.85 -11.82
N ILE A 107 -7.86 -5.56 -11.85
CA ILE A 107 -8.28 -4.82 -10.65
C ILE A 107 -9.51 -5.48 -10.01
N SER A 108 -10.51 -5.82 -10.83
CA SER A 108 -11.73 -6.48 -10.36
C SER A 108 -11.44 -7.85 -9.74
N PHE A 109 -10.49 -8.59 -10.32
CA PHE A 109 -10.04 -9.87 -9.76
C PHE A 109 -9.43 -9.70 -8.36
N LEU A 110 -8.51 -8.74 -8.18
CA LEU A 110 -7.87 -8.48 -6.89
C LEU A 110 -8.88 -8.12 -5.80
N LEU A 111 -9.85 -7.26 -6.12
CA LEU A 111 -10.91 -6.86 -5.20
C LEU A 111 -11.82 -8.04 -4.85
N ALA A 112 -12.25 -8.81 -5.84
CA ALA A 112 -13.09 -9.99 -5.61
C ALA A 112 -12.38 -11.06 -4.77
N LYS A 113 -11.07 -11.28 -5.01
CA LYS A 113 -10.26 -12.26 -4.28
C LYS A 113 -10.01 -11.84 -2.83
N SER A 114 -9.85 -10.54 -2.58
CA SER A 114 -9.54 -10.00 -1.25
C SER A 114 -10.76 -9.76 -0.36
N ALA A 115 -11.97 -9.59 -0.92
CA ALA A 115 -13.20 -9.15 -0.23
C ALA A 115 -13.60 -9.86 1.08
N LYS A 116 -13.09 -11.06 1.36
CA LYS A 116 -13.42 -11.83 2.58
C LYS A 116 -12.34 -11.77 3.67
N HIS A 117 -11.33 -10.93 3.51
CA HIS A 117 -10.27 -10.75 4.49
C HIS A 117 -10.53 -9.55 5.40
N SER A 118 -9.81 -9.47 6.51
CA SER A 118 -9.92 -8.36 7.47
C SER A 118 -9.09 -7.13 7.09
N VAL A 119 -8.27 -7.24 6.04
CA VAL A 119 -7.43 -6.18 5.51
C VAL A 119 -7.95 -5.83 4.12
N ASP A 120 -8.23 -4.55 3.91
CA ASP A 120 -8.67 -4.03 2.62
C ASP A 120 -7.49 -3.98 1.65
N VAL A 121 -7.70 -4.43 0.42
CA VAL A 121 -6.73 -4.24 -0.67
C VAL A 121 -7.11 -2.99 -1.44
N CYS A 122 -6.15 -2.10 -1.62
CA CYS A 122 -6.22 -0.93 -2.49
C CYS A 122 -5.35 -1.21 -3.73
N PRO A 123 -5.92 -1.69 -4.85
CA PRO A 123 -5.12 -2.07 -6.02
C PRO A 123 -4.40 -0.86 -6.62
N VAL A 124 -3.12 -1.03 -6.95
CA VAL A 124 -2.35 -0.10 -7.78
C VAL A 124 -2.30 -0.68 -9.18
N GLY A 125 -2.74 0.08 -10.19
CA GLY A 125 -2.66 -0.32 -11.58
C GLY A 125 -1.28 -0.03 -12.18
N ALA A 126 -0.90 -0.78 -13.21
CA ALA A 126 0.27 -0.47 -14.01
C ALA A 126 0.07 0.88 -14.71
N LEU A 127 1.14 1.68 -14.82
CA LEU A 127 1.06 2.94 -15.57
C LEU A 127 1.06 2.68 -17.07
N THR A 128 1.84 1.68 -17.50
CA THR A 128 1.96 1.31 -18.90
C THR A 128 1.53 -0.13 -19.14
N LYS A 129 1.15 -0.44 -20.37
CA LYS A 129 0.80 -1.81 -20.77
C LYS A 129 1.97 -2.73 -20.47
N HIS A 130 1.70 -3.82 -19.77
CA HIS A 130 2.69 -4.80 -19.30
C HIS A 130 3.83 -4.20 -18.46
N SER A 131 3.64 -2.98 -17.95
CA SER A 131 4.68 -2.15 -17.33
C SER A 131 5.96 -2.05 -18.18
N ASP A 132 5.84 -1.85 -19.49
CA ASP A 132 6.97 -1.81 -20.44
C ASP A 132 7.54 -0.40 -20.68
N GLY A 133 6.88 0.66 -20.22
CA GLY A 133 7.31 2.04 -20.42
C GLY A 133 7.03 2.61 -21.82
N ALA A 134 6.30 1.90 -22.69
CA ALA A 134 6.10 2.29 -24.09
C ALA A 134 4.77 3.04 -24.32
N SER A 135 3.66 2.56 -23.73
CA SER A 135 2.33 3.15 -23.91
C SER A 135 1.47 3.02 -22.66
N LEU A 136 0.62 4.01 -22.39
CA LEU A 136 -0.26 4.01 -21.22
C LEU A 136 -1.20 2.80 -21.22
N ALA A 137 -1.42 2.24 -20.04
CA ALA A 137 -2.48 1.27 -19.78
C ALA A 137 -3.86 1.96 -19.75
N GLU A 138 -4.92 1.18 -19.56
CA GLU A 138 -6.31 1.67 -19.53
C GLU A 138 -6.64 2.32 -18.16
N LEU A 139 -5.95 3.44 -17.85
CA LEU A 139 -5.95 4.02 -16.49
C LEU A 139 -7.34 4.39 -16.00
N TYR A 140 -8.17 5.00 -16.86
CA TYR A 140 -9.54 5.37 -16.47
C TYR A 140 -10.41 4.13 -16.21
N ASP A 141 -10.30 3.10 -17.03
CA ASP A 141 -11.09 1.88 -16.85
C ASP A 141 -10.67 1.12 -15.58
N MET A 142 -9.38 1.12 -15.26
CA MET A 142 -8.84 0.62 -13.99
C MET A 142 -9.29 1.47 -12.79
N HIS A 143 -9.31 2.80 -12.91
CA HIS A 143 -9.83 3.69 -11.87
C HIS A 143 -11.30 3.36 -11.57
N GLN A 144 -12.12 3.20 -12.61
CA GLN A 144 -13.53 2.81 -12.47
C GLN A 144 -13.71 1.42 -11.84
N ALA A 145 -12.74 0.52 -12.00
CA ALA A 145 -12.72 -0.78 -11.32
C ALA A 145 -12.32 -0.70 -9.85
N GLY A 146 -11.69 0.40 -9.40
CA GLY A 146 -11.25 0.62 -8.02
C GLY A 146 -9.73 0.71 -7.84
N ALA A 147 -8.94 0.94 -8.90
CA ALA A 147 -7.53 1.26 -8.76
C ALA A 147 -7.36 2.62 -8.05
N VAL A 148 -6.49 2.67 -7.03
CA VAL A 148 -6.27 3.90 -6.23
C VAL A 148 -5.08 4.73 -6.70
N ALA A 149 -4.17 4.14 -7.46
CA ALA A 149 -2.98 4.78 -7.99
C ALA A 149 -2.44 4.02 -9.21
N PHE A 150 -1.50 4.63 -9.93
CA PHE A 150 -0.86 4.06 -11.12
C PHE A 150 0.66 4.19 -11.07
N MET A 151 1.36 3.09 -11.27
CA MET A 151 2.82 3.09 -11.42
C MET A 151 3.31 1.83 -12.13
N ASP A 152 4.49 1.92 -12.74
CA ASP A 152 5.24 0.71 -13.12
C ASP A 152 6.20 0.36 -11.99
N TYR A 153 5.86 -0.69 -11.23
CA TYR A 153 6.57 -1.03 -10.00
C TYR A 153 8.06 -1.33 -10.26
N GLN A 154 8.93 -0.64 -9.52
CA GLN A 154 10.40 -0.70 -9.66
C GLN A 154 10.92 -0.42 -11.08
N LYS A 155 10.14 0.31 -11.90
CA LYS A 155 10.52 0.68 -13.26
C LYS A 155 10.36 2.19 -13.44
N PRO A 156 11.44 2.91 -13.81
CA PRO A 156 11.35 4.35 -14.01
C PRO A 156 10.62 4.67 -15.31
N VAL A 157 9.83 5.74 -15.30
CA VAL A 157 9.25 6.31 -16.52
C VAL A 157 10.34 7.10 -17.25
N SER A 158 11.04 6.47 -18.17
CA SER A 158 12.17 7.08 -18.89
C SER A 158 11.74 8.15 -19.88
N ASN A 159 10.58 8.00 -20.52
CA ASN A 159 10.05 8.96 -21.49
C ASN A 159 9.31 10.11 -20.77
N PRO A 160 9.86 11.35 -20.75
CA PRO A 160 9.23 12.47 -20.06
C PRO A 160 7.89 12.87 -20.71
N ASN A 161 7.73 12.67 -22.02
CA ASN A 161 6.45 12.96 -22.68
C ASN A 161 5.36 11.96 -22.27
N LEU A 162 5.72 10.70 -21.99
CA LEU A 162 4.78 9.70 -21.49
C LEU A 162 4.26 10.08 -20.09
N LEU A 163 5.16 10.47 -19.18
CA LEU A 163 4.76 10.96 -17.86
C LEU A 163 3.86 12.19 -17.95
N LYS A 164 4.22 13.18 -18.78
CA LYS A 164 3.39 14.36 -19.03
C LYS A 164 1.97 13.97 -19.48
N ILE A 165 1.85 13.06 -20.45
CA ILE A 165 0.55 12.59 -20.95
C ILE A 165 -0.20 11.87 -19.82
N ALA A 166 0.46 11.02 -19.03
CA ALA A 166 -0.16 10.33 -17.91
C ALA A 166 -0.75 11.31 -16.87
N LEU A 167 0.01 12.34 -16.49
CA LEU A 167 -0.43 13.37 -15.55
C LEU A 167 -1.60 14.19 -16.11
N GLN A 168 -1.52 14.59 -17.39
CA GLN A 168 -2.62 15.30 -18.05
C GLN A 168 -3.90 14.46 -18.15
N TYR A 169 -3.77 13.17 -18.46
CA TYR A 169 -4.89 12.26 -18.57
C TYR A 169 -5.53 11.97 -17.20
N SER A 170 -4.71 11.63 -16.19
CA SER A 170 -5.16 11.33 -14.83
C SER A 170 -5.83 12.48 -14.11
N CYS A 171 -5.44 13.72 -14.41
CA CYS A 171 -6.07 14.92 -13.87
C CYS A 171 -7.59 14.97 -14.14
N SER A 172 -8.07 14.38 -15.25
CA SER A 172 -9.50 14.38 -15.60
C SER A 172 -10.37 13.52 -14.69
N PHE A 173 -9.76 12.61 -13.92
CA PHE A 173 -10.47 11.68 -13.02
C PHE A 173 -9.83 11.62 -11.62
N ASP A 174 -8.99 12.59 -11.26
CA ASP A 174 -8.27 12.64 -9.97
C ASP A 174 -7.38 11.41 -9.71
N GLY A 175 -6.78 10.86 -10.78
CA GLY A 175 -5.90 9.70 -10.70
C GLY A 175 -4.54 10.04 -10.09
N LEU A 176 -4.09 9.24 -9.12
CA LEU A 176 -2.77 9.37 -8.52
C LEU A 176 -1.71 8.63 -9.36
N ILE A 177 -0.72 9.35 -9.88
CA ILE A 177 0.46 8.75 -10.54
C ILE A 177 1.61 8.69 -9.51
N CYS A 178 2.16 7.49 -9.31
CA CYS A 178 3.33 7.28 -8.45
C CYS A 178 4.57 7.05 -9.32
N SER A 179 5.67 7.72 -8.99
CA SER A 179 6.94 7.54 -9.67
C SER A 179 7.83 6.53 -8.94
N PHE A 180 8.57 5.73 -9.70
CA PHE A 180 9.78 5.05 -9.22
C PHE A 180 10.99 5.85 -9.72
N PRO A 181 11.52 6.78 -8.93
CA PRO A 181 12.52 7.72 -9.42
C PRO A 181 13.89 7.04 -9.58
N GLN A 182 14.30 6.78 -10.82
CA GLN A 182 15.64 6.30 -11.12
C GLN A 182 16.07 6.64 -12.57
N GLU A 183 17.12 7.44 -12.73
CA GLU A 183 17.78 7.64 -14.02
C GLU A 183 18.68 6.44 -14.33
N SER A 184 18.16 5.51 -15.15
CA SER A 184 18.83 4.25 -15.50
C SER A 184 20.20 4.43 -16.15
N SER A 185 20.44 5.53 -16.84
CA SER A 185 21.75 5.82 -17.46
C SER A 185 22.83 6.12 -16.42
N ILE A 186 22.43 6.59 -15.24
CA ILE A 186 23.31 6.89 -14.12
C ILE A 186 23.42 5.69 -13.18
N SER A 187 22.29 5.03 -12.86
CA SER A 187 22.31 3.84 -12.01
C SER A 187 23.03 2.66 -12.66
N GLY A 188 23.00 2.57 -13.99
CA GLY A 188 23.62 1.51 -14.77
C GLY A 188 23.25 0.12 -14.25
N ASN A 189 24.26 -0.69 -13.94
CA ASN A 189 24.09 -2.02 -13.34
C ASN A 189 24.42 -2.01 -11.83
N GLY A 190 24.10 -0.91 -11.13
CA GLY A 190 24.30 -0.79 -9.70
C GLY A 190 23.49 -1.84 -8.93
N VAL A 191 24.12 -2.47 -7.95
CA VAL A 191 23.49 -3.53 -7.12
C VAL A 191 23.38 -3.16 -5.64
N MET A 192 23.94 -2.01 -5.27
CA MET A 192 23.88 -1.44 -3.92
C MET A 192 24.19 0.05 -3.99
N ASN A 193 23.98 0.80 -2.91
CA ASN A 193 24.32 2.22 -2.85
C ASN A 193 25.79 2.50 -3.24
N GLU A 194 26.04 3.54 -4.03
CA GLU A 194 27.39 4.03 -4.31
C GLU A 194 28.01 4.63 -3.04
N HIS A 195 28.95 3.90 -2.43
CA HIS A 195 29.56 4.28 -1.17
C HIS A 195 30.93 3.60 -1.01
N ILE A 196 31.72 4.02 -0.01
CA ILE A 196 33.02 3.38 0.28
C ILE A 196 32.90 1.86 0.47
N THR A 197 31.75 1.37 0.95
CA THR A 197 31.45 -0.05 1.10
C THR A 197 31.36 -0.77 -0.25
N SER A 198 30.66 -0.22 -1.24
CA SER A 198 30.54 -0.85 -2.55
C SER A 198 31.90 -0.89 -3.26
N THR A 199 32.69 0.18 -3.13
CA THR A 199 34.07 0.23 -3.63
C THR A 199 34.95 -0.85 -2.99
N LYS A 200 34.91 -1.00 -1.66
CA LYS A 200 35.70 -2.01 -0.93
C LYS A 200 35.33 -3.44 -1.32
N LEU A 201 34.05 -3.69 -1.60
CA LEU A 201 33.54 -4.99 -2.02
C LEU A 201 33.68 -5.25 -3.53
N GLY A 202 34.09 -4.25 -4.32
CA GLY A 202 34.16 -4.35 -5.78
C GLY A 202 32.78 -4.45 -6.44
N LEU A 203 31.72 -4.00 -5.77
CA LEU A 203 30.35 -4.02 -6.27
C LEU A 203 30.01 -2.70 -6.95
N LYS A 204 29.22 -2.76 -8.04
CA LYS A 204 28.74 -1.58 -8.76
C LYS A 204 27.76 -0.79 -7.88
N GLY A 205 28.04 0.49 -7.69
CA GLY A 205 27.19 1.41 -6.94
C GLY A 205 26.01 1.94 -7.77
N ASN A 206 24.89 2.23 -7.10
CA ASN A 206 23.79 3.06 -7.60
C ASN A 206 23.86 4.40 -6.84
N PRO A 207 24.22 5.51 -7.49
CA PRO A 207 24.41 6.79 -6.83
C PRO A 207 23.07 7.47 -6.50
N ALA A 208 23.03 8.24 -5.40
CA ALA A 208 21.86 9.03 -5.00
C ALA A 208 21.37 9.98 -6.11
N MET A 209 22.31 10.51 -6.91
CA MET A 209 22.00 11.36 -8.06
C MET A 209 21.05 10.71 -9.07
N ALA A 210 21.05 9.38 -9.21
CA ALA A 210 20.13 8.68 -10.11
C ALA A 210 18.66 8.87 -9.68
N GLU A 211 18.40 8.87 -8.38
CA GLU A 211 17.07 9.12 -7.81
C GLU A 211 16.72 10.61 -7.90
N GLU A 212 17.62 11.47 -7.41
CA GLU A 212 17.39 12.92 -7.29
C GLU A 212 17.06 13.59 -8.62
N LEU A 213 17.75 13.21 -9.71
CA LEU A 213 17.51 13.79 -11.04
C LEU A 213 16.13 13.46 -11.58
N GLN A 214 15.67 12.23 -11.37
CA GLN A 214 14.36 11.80 -11.82
C GLN A 214 13.25 12.46 -10.98
N VAL A 215 13.43 12.59 -9.66
CA VAL A 215 12.51 13.34 -8.79
C VAL A 215 12.40 14.80 -9.26
N ALA A 216 13.54 15.45 -9.53
CA ALA A 216 13.55 16.85 -9.99
C ALA A 216 12.80 17.03 -11.32
N ARG A 217 12.92 16.06 -12.24
CA ARG A 217 12.20 16.05 -13.51
C ARG A 217 10.70 15.82 -13.32
N ASP A 218 10.32 14.90 -12.45
CA ASP A 218 8.92 14.49 -12.25
C ASP A 218 8.10 15.54 -11.48
N LEU A 219 8.75 16.41 -10.69
CA LEU A 219 8.12 17.51 -9.95
C LEU A 219 7.98 18.82 -10.74
N PHE A 220 8.60 18.93 -11.91
CA PHE A 220 8.61 20.16 -12.73
C PHE A 220 7.40 20.23 -13.67
#